data_AF-A0A2K6NSE0-F1
#
_entry.id   AF-A0A2K6NSE0-F1
#
_cell.length_a   1.000
_cell.length_b   1.000
_cell.length_c   1.000
_cell.angle_alpha   90.00
_cell.angle_beta   90.00
_cell.angle_gamma   90.00
#
_symmetry.space_group_name_H-M   'P 1'
#
loop_
_entity.id
_entity.type
_entity.pdbx_description
1 polymer ?
#
loop_
_entity_poly.entity_id
_entity_poly.type
_entity_poly.pdbx_seq_one_letter_code
_entity_poly.pdbx_strand_id
1 'polypeptide(L)'
;MKTGALLLQGFIQDRAGRMGGETPELALDPVPQDASTKRLSECLKRIGDELDSNMELQRMIAAVDTDSPREVFFRVAADMFSDGNFNWGRVVALFYFASKLVLKALCTKVPELIRTIMGWTLDFLRERLLGWIQDQGGWDGLLSYFGTPTWQTVTILVAGVLTASLTIWKKMG
;
A
#
# COMPACT_ATOMS: atom_id res chain seq x y z
N MET A 1 -8.23 -10.82 -8.20
CA MET A 1 -7.96 -9.36 -8.30
C MET A 1 -9.02 -8.48 -7.67
N LYS A 2 -10.33 -8.80 -7.73
CA LYS A 2 -11.41 -7.97 -7.15
C LYS A 2 -11.15 -7.57 -5.68
N THR A 3 -10.73 -8.51 -4.83
CA THR A 3 -10.39 -8.25 -3.42
C THR A 3 -9.25 -7.25 -3.26
N GLY A 4 -8.16 -7.39 -4.02
CA GLY A 4 -7.02 -6.46 -3.94
C GLY A 4 -7.40 -5.01 -4.28
N ALA A 5 -8.27 -4.82 -5.27
CA ALA A 5 -8.81 -3.50 -5.60
C ALA A 5 -9.67 -2.92 -4.47
N LEU A 6 -10.56 -3.72 -3.88
CA LEU A 6 -11.40 -3.30 -2.75
C LEU A 6 -10.55 -2.95 -1.53
N LEU A 7 -9.52 -3.74 -1.23
CA LEU A 7 -8.62 -3.49 -0.11
C LEU A 7 -7.81 -2.22 -0.32
N LEU A 8 -7.20 -2.03 -1.49
CA LEU A 8 -6.43 -0.82 -1.81
C LEU A 8 -7.32 0.42 -1.72
N GLN A 9 -8.50 0.36 -2.32
CA GLN A 9 -9.45 1.48 -2.32
C GLN A 9 -9.92 1.81 -0.90
N GLY A 10 -10.38 0.82 -0.14
CA GLY A 10 -10.85 1.04 1.24
C GLY A 10 -9.75 1.55 2.16
N PHE A 11 -8.50 1.13 1.92
CA PHE A 11 -7.34 1.61 2.66
C PHE A 11 -7.01 3.07 2.35
N ILE A 12 -7.05 3.47 1.07
CA ILE A 12 -6.86 4.88 0.68
C ILE A 12 -7.97 5.76 1.24
N GLN A 13 -9.23 5.34 1.12
CA GLN A 13 -10.38 6.09 1.64
C GLN A 13 -10.30 6.32 3.16
N ASP A 14 -9.91 5.30 3.93
CA ASP A 14 -9.71 5.44 5.38
C ASP A 14 -8.71 6.55 5.71
N ARG A 15 -7.59 6.61 4.98
CA ARG A 15 -6.55 7.61 5.20
C ARG A 15 -6.94 8.99 4.70
N ALA A 16 -7.62 9.06 3.57
CA ALA A 16 -8.12 10.31 3.02
C ALA A 16 -9.14 10.96 3.96
N GLY A 17 -10.08 10.18 4.51
CA GLY A 17 -11.08 10.66 5.46
C GLY A 17 -10.48 11.22 6.76
N ARG A 18 -9.35 10.66 7.23
CA ARG A 18 -8.61 11.21 8.38
C ARG A 18 -7.97 12.57 8.12
N MET A 19 -7.72 12.93 6.85
CA MET A 19 -7.20 14.26 6.49
C MET A 19 -8.29 15.35 6.47
N GLY A 20 -9.54 15.03 6.81
CA GLY A 20 -10.61 16.01 7.01
C GLY A 20 -11.31 16.50 5.73
N GLY A 21 -11.11 15.83 4.59
CA GLY A 21 -11.79 16.14 3.34
C GLY A 21 -12.76 15.03 2.93
N GLU A 22 -13.99 15.39 2.57
CA GLU A 22 -14.78 14.53 1.68
C GLU A 22 -13.98 14.38 0.38
N THR A 23 -13.60 13.16 0.01
CA THR A 23 -12.91 12.86 -1.25
C THR A 23 -13.88 12.24 -2.24
N PRO A 24 -14.71 13.05 -2.95
CA PRO A 24 -15.62 12.56 -3.98
C PRO A 24 -14.88 11.84 -5.12
N GLU A 25 -13.60 12.13 -5.33
CA GLU A 25 -12.73 11.44 -6.30
C GLU A 25 -12.52 9.96 -5.98
N LEU A 26 -12.69 9.57 -4.72
CA LEU A 26 -12.65 8.18 -4.24
C LEU A 26 -14.06 7.60 -4.03
N ALA A 27 -15.13 8.37 -4.25
CA ALA A 27 -16.50 7.90 -4.06
C ALA A 27 -16.86 6.90 -5.16
N LEU A 28 -17.15 5.68 -4.73
CA LEU A 28 -17.77 4.65 -5.56
C LEU A 28 -18.88 3.99 -4.75
N ASP A 29 -19.84 3.42 -5.48
CA ASP A 29 -20.98 2.72 -4.92
C ASP A 29 -20.54 1.73 -3.83
N PRO A 30 -21.25 1.66 -2.70
CA PRO A 30 -20.93 0.73 -1.63
C PRO A 30 -21.03 -0.71 -2.15
N VAL A 31 -19.90 -1.27 -2.55
CA VAL A 31 -19.80 -2.69 -2.90
C VAL A 31 -20.01 -3.48 -1.61
N PRO A 32 -20.96 -4.43 -1.57
CA PRO A 32 -21.13 -5.29 -0.40
C PRO A 32 -19.81 -6.00 -0.08
N GLN A 33 -19.15 -5.58 1.00
CA GLN A 33 -17.97 -6.26 1.51
C GLN A 33 -18.43 -7.45 2.36
N ASP A 34 -18.01 -8.64 1.98
CA ASP A 34 -18.15 -9.84 2.82
C ASP A 34 -17.36 -9.68 4.13
N ALA A 35 -17.68 -10.54 5.10
CA ALA A 35 -17.10 -10.46 6.44
C ALA A 35 -15.56 -10.64 6.45
N SER A 36 -14.99 -11.39 5.52
CA SER A 36 -13.53 -11.58 5.42
C SER A 36 -12.85 -10.33 4.87
N THR A 37 -13.39 -9.70 3.84
CA THR A 37 -12.88 -8.44 3.27
C THR A 37 -12.89 -7.30 4.29
N LYS A 38 -13.91 -7.26 5.17
CA LYS A 38 -13.93 -6.31 6.29
C LYS A 38 -12.79 -6.52 7.27
N ARG A 39 -12.55 -7.77 7.71
CA ARG A 39 -11.43 -8.12 8.61
C ARG A 39 -10.07 -7.81 7.98
N LEU A 40 -9.90 -8.08 6.69
CA LEU A 40 -8.69 -7.74 5.93
C LEU A 40 -8.47 -6.23 5.91
N SER A 41 -9.53 -5.45 5.69
CA SER A 41 -9.48 -3.99 5.70
C SER A 41 -9.10 -3.46 7.08
N GLU A 42 -9.70 -3.97 8.15
CA GLU A 42 -9.34 -3.62 9.54
C GLU A 42 -7.88 -3.96 9.87
N CYS A 43 -7.39 -5.12 9.42
CA CYS A 43 -6.00 -5.53 9.58
C CYS A 43 -5.04 -4.54 8.89
N LEU A 44 -5.32 -4.18 7.63
CA LEU A 44 -4.54 -3.19 6.88
C LEU A 44 -4.54 -1.83 7.57
N LYS A 45 -5.70 -1.37 8.05
CA LYS A 45 -5.81 -0.10 8.80
C LYS A 45 -4.90 -0.09 10.02
N ARG A 46 -4.95 -1.15 10.84
CA ARG A 46 -4.10 -1.29 12.03
C ARG A 46 -2.60 -1.27 11.68
N ILE A 47 -2.19 -2.03 10.66
CA ILE A 47 -0.78 -2.06 10.24
C ILE A 47 -0.34 -0.70 9.72
N GLY A 48 -1.17 -0.06 8.90
CA GLY A 48 -0.82 1.25 8.38
C GLY A 48 -0.76 2.32 9.47
N ASP A 49 -1.52 2.20 10.56
CA ASP A 49 -1.48 3.16 11.69
C ASP A 49 -0.14 3.06 12.42
N GLU A 50 0.37 1.84 12.55
CA GLU A 50 1.72 1.57 13.05
C GLU A 50 2.81 2.03 12.06
N LEU A 51 2.59 1.93 10.74
CA LEU A 51 3.51 2.50 9.75
C LEU A 51 3.52 4.04 9.77
N ASP A 52 2.37 4.67 10.02
CA ASP A 52 2.27 6.13 10.17
C ASP A 52 3.02 6.64 11.42
N SER A 53 3.16 5.81 12.47
CA SER A 53 3.92 6.16 13.68
C SER A 53 5.45 6.15 13.46
N ASN A 54 5.93 5.49 12.39
CA ASN A 54 7.35 5.39 12.09
C ASN A 54 7.90 6.67 11.46
N MET A 55 8.59 7.50 12.26
CA MET A 55 9.10 8.80 11.84
C MET A 55 10.09 8.76 10.67
N GLU A 56 10.98 7.75 10.61
CA GLU A 56 11.96 7.65 9.52
C GLU A 56 11.28 7.30 8.20
N LEU A 57 10.30 6.40 8.23
CA LEU A 57 9.48 6.08 7.07
C LEU A 57 8.70 7.33 6.59
N GLN A 58 8.09 8.08 7.51
CA GLN A 58 7.39 9.33 7.16
C GLN A 58 8.34 10.35 6.53
N ARG A 59 9.56 10.48 7.06
CA ARG A 59 10.60 11.38 6.53
C ARG A 59 10.97 11.00 5.10
N MET A 60 11.17 9.71 4.83
CA MET A 60 11.52 9.23 3.49
C MET A 60 10.38 9.42 2.49
N ILE A 61 9.13 9.18 2.89
CA ILE A 61 7.94 9.40 2.04
C ILE A 61 7.73 10.89 1.74
N ALA A 62 7.97 11.76 2.72
CA ALA A 62 7.89 13.21 2.52
C ALA A 62 8.89 13.69 1.44
N ALA A 63 10.09 13.11 1.43
CA ALA A 63 11.15 13.44 0.47
C ALA A 63 10.92 12.92 -0.96
N VAL A 64 9.91 12.09 -1.20
CA VAL A 64 9.55 11.64 -2.55
C VAL A 64 8.95 12.79 -3.34
N ASP A 65 9.56 13.19 -4.45
CA ASP A 65 8.97 14.20 -5.34
C ASP A 65 7.75 13.63 -6.09
N THR A 66 6.75 14.46 -6.33
CA THR A 66 5.55 14.14 -7.11
C THR A 66 5.67 14.52 -8.59
N ASP A 67 6.85 14.97 -9.04
CA ASP A 67 7.09 15.28 -10.46
C ASP A 67 7.09 14.03 -11.35
N SER A 68 7.59 12.88 -10.85
CA SER A 68 7.62 11.60 -11.59
C SER A 68 7.10 10.40 -10.77
N PRO A 69 5.84 10.44 -10.30
CA PRO A 69 5.30 9.46 -9.34
C PRO A 69 5.28 8.04 -9.90
N ARG A 70 5.21 7.90 -11.24
CA ARG A 70 5.30 6.62 -11.94
C ARG A 70 6.67 5.97 -11.76
N GLU A 71 7.73 6.73 -12.00
CA GLU A 71 9.10 6.20 -11.93
C GLU A 71 9.40 5.77 -10.50
N VAL A 72 9.09 6.63 -9.52
CA VAL A 72 9.28 6.31 -8.10
C VAL A 72 8.50 5.06 -7.73
N PHE A 73 7.22 4.96 -8.11
CA PHE A 73 6.39 3.81 -7.81
C PHE A 73 7.00 2.50 -8.31
N PHE A 74 7.27 2.40 -9.61
CA PHE A 74 7.77 1.16 -10.20
C PHE A 74 9.17 0.81 -9.71
N ARG A 75 10.01 1.80 -9.43
CA ARG A 75 11.37 1.60 -8.95
C ARG A 75 11.41 1.08 -7.51
N VAL A 76 10.64 1.69 -6.61
CA VAL A 76 10.50 1.21 -5.23
C VAL A 76 9.85 -0.17 -5.20
N ALA A 77 8.81 -0.40 -6.01
CA ALA A 77 8.18 -1.72 -6.12
C ALA A 77 9.15 -2.77 -6.66
N ALA A 78 9.88 -2.48 -7.74
CA ALA A 78 10.85 -3.42 -8.30
C ALA A 78 11.98 -3.76 -7.32
N ASP A 79 12.51 -2.77 -6.60
CA ASP A 79 13.55 -2.96 -5.59
C ASP A 79 13.06 -3.84 -4.42
N MET A 80 11.88 -3.55 -3.88
CA MET A 80 11.27 -4.29 -2.78
C MET A 80 11.05 -5.79 -3.08
N PHE A 81 10.88 -6.15 -4.36
CA PHE A 81 10.69 -7.53 -4.82
C PHE A 81 11.86 -8.03 -5.70
N SER A 82 13.02 -7.39 -5.64
CA SER A 82 14.17 -7.69 -6.51
C SER A 82 14.85 -9.02 -6.20
N ASP A 83 14.82 -9.46 -4.94
CA ASP A 83 15.40 -10.72 -4.47
C ASP A 83 14.53 -11.97 -4.79
N GLY A 84 13.39 -11.78 -5.45
CA GLY A 84 12.46 -12.87 -5.81
C GLY A 84 11.64 -13.43 -4.63
N ASN A 85 11.78 -12.89 -3.42
CA ASN A 85 11.03 -13.34 -2.25
C ASN A 85 9.71 -12.57 -2.11
N PHE A 86 8.62 -13.30 -1.90
CA PHE A 86 7.29 -12.72 -1.70
C PHE A 86 6.77 -13.05 -0.30
N ASN A 87 6.23 -12.04 0.37
CA ASN A 87 5.57 -12.19 1.68
C ASN A 87 4.52 -11.09 1.85
N TRP A 88 3.55 -11.33 2.75
CA TRP A 88 2.46 -10.39 3.02
C TRP A 88 2.96 -9.04 3.53
N GLY A 89 4.08 -8.99 4.26
CA GLY A 89 4.70 -7.74 4.68
C GLY A 89 5.04 -6.81 3.53
N ARG A 90 5.67 -7.32 2.46
CA ARG A 90 6.00 -6.53 1.26
C ARG A 90 4.75 -6.14 0.47
N VAL A 91 3.73 -6.99 0.42
CA VAL A 91 2.43 -6.65 -0.19
C VAL A 91 1.78 -5.47 0.55
N VAL A 92 1.80 -5.50 1.89
CA VAL A 92 1.28 -4.39 2.72
C VAL A 92 2.14 -3.13 2.55
N ALA A 93 3.46 -3.23 2.49
CA ALA A 93 4.35 -2.10 2.19
C ALA A 93 4.02 -1.45 0.84
N LEU A 94 3.75 -2.24 -0.20
CA LEU A 94 3.35 -1.74 -1.52
C LEU A 94 2.01 -0.97 -1.45
N PHE A 95 1.01 -1.54 -0.76
CA PHE A 95 -0.30 -0.89 -0.58
C PHE A 95 -0.18 0.41 0.21
N TYR A 96 0.66 0.40 1.25
CA TYR A 96 0.97 1.59 2.05
C TYR A 96 1.69 2.66 1.25
N PHE A 97 2.68 2.28 0.46
CA PHE A 97 3.38 3.24 -0.38
C PHE A 97 2.46 3.86 -1.44
N ALA A 98 1.66 3.04 -2.12
CA ALA A 98 0.66 3.50 -3.08
C ALA A 98 -0.34 4.47 -2.44
N SER A 99 -0.83 4.17 -1.23
CA SER A 99 -1.78 5.06 -0.55
C SER A 99 -1.16 6.41 -0.22
N LYS A 100 0.11 6.45 0.22
CA LYS A 100 0.81 7.70 0.50
C LYS A 100 1.03 8.55 -0.75
N LEU A 101 1.33 7.93 -1.90
CA LEU A 101 1.39 8.66 -3.18
C LEU A 101 0.03 9.24 -3.57
N VAL A 102 -1.06 8.48 -3.38
CA VAL A 102 -2.42 8.95 -3.65
C VAL A 102 -2.80 10.12 -2.74
N LEU A 103 -2.47 10.05 -1.44
CA LEU A 103 -2.74 11.14 -0.51
C LEU A 103 -1.95 12.41 -0.87
N LYS A 104 -0.70 12.27 -1.36
CA LYS A 104 0.04 13.43 -1.90
C LYS A 104 -0.65 13.99 -3.14
N ALA A 105 -1.11 13.15 -4.06
CA ALA A 105 -1.85 13.57 -5.25
C ALA A 105 -3.15 14.33 -4.93
N LEU A 106 -3.87 13.90 -3.89
CA LEU A 106 -5.04 14.57 -3.34
C LEU A 106 -4.69 15.96 -2.81
N CYS A 107 -3.62 16.09 -2.03
CA CYS A 107 -3.15 17.39 -1.52
C CYS A 107 -2.74 18.35 -2.64
N THR A 108 -2.20 17.83 -3.75
CA THR A 108 -1.82 18.64 -4.93
C THR A 108 -2.98 18.87 -5.91
N LYS A 109 -4.20 18.38 -5.61
CA LYS A 109 -5.40 18.49 -6.45
C LYS A 109 -5.23 17.94 -7.87
N VAL A 110 -4.59 16.78 -8.00
CA VAL A 110 -4.40 16.07 -9.28
C VAL A 110 -5.20 14.74 -9.27
N PRO A 111 -6.54 14.79 -9.45
CA PRO A 111 -7.42 13.60 -9.39
C PRO A 111 -7.02 12.48 -10.34
N GLU A 112 -6.55 12.82 -11.54
CA GLU A 112 -6.18 11.82 -12.55
C GLU A 112 -5.02 10.94 -12.09
N LEU A 113 -4.14 11.47 -11.24
CA LEU A 113 -3.03 10.72 -10.68
C LEU A 113 -3.49 9.63 -9.70
N ILE A 114 -4.64 9.82 -9.02
CA ILE A 114 -5.23 8.84 -8.11
C ILE A 114 -5.55 7.54 -8.84
N ARG A 115 -6.35 7.65 -9.91
CA ARG A 115 -6.73 6.48 -10.73
C ARG A 115 -5.50 5.80 -11.34
N THR A 116 -4.52 6.61 -11.73
CA THR A 116 -3.29 6.14 -12.34
C THR A 116 -2.43 5.33 -11.35
N ILE A 117 -2.23 5.81 -10.12
CA ILE A 117 -1.48 5.08 -9.08
C ILE A 117 -2.20 3.79 -8.68
N MET A 118 -3.53 3.83 -8.54
CA MET A 118 -4.32 2.63 -8.27
C MET A 118 -4.17 1.61 -9.41
N GLY A 119 -4.21 2.08 -10.66
CA GLY A 119 -3.94 1.26 -11.85
C GLY A 119 -2.59 0.56 -11.78
N TRP A 120 -1.49 1.31 -11.57
CA TRP A 120 -0.15 0.74 -11.46
C TRP A 120 -0.03 -0.31 -10.36
N THR A 121 -0.67 -0.07 -9.22
CA THR A 121 -0.66 -1.00 -8.10
C THR A 121 -1.38 -2.30 -8.44
N LEU A 122 -2.52 -2.21 -9.11
CA LEU A 122 -3.28 -3.38 -9.53
C LEU A 122 -2.61 -4.14 -10.68
N ASP A 123 -1.94 -3.44 -11.60
CA ASP A 123 -1.18 -4.05 -12.67
C ASP A 123 0.04 -4.78 -12.12
N PHE A 124 0.81 -4.16 -11.22
CA PHE A 124 1.94 -4.82 -10.54
C PHE A 124 1.46 -6.05 -9.75
N LEU A 125 0.36 -5.93 -9.01
CA LEU A 125 -0.25 -7.03 -8.29
C LEU A 125 -0.66 -8.17 -9.25
N ARG A 126 -1.24 -7.85 -10.41
CA ARG A 126 -1.67 -8.84 -11.42
C ARG A 126 -0.46 -9.55 -12.04
N GLU A 127 0.56 -8.80 -12.42
CA GLU A 127 1.70 -9.29 -13.20
C GLU A 127 2.73 -10.04 -12.34
N ARG A 128 2.94 -9.59 -11.09
CA ARG A 128 4.05 -10.08 -10.25
C ARG A 128 3.60 -10.90 -9.06
N LEU A 129 2.44 -10.62 -8.49
CA LEU A 129 2.03 -11.14 -7.18
C LEU A 129 0.83 -12.09 -7.25
N LEU A 130 0.06 -12.07 -8.34
CA LEU A 130 -1.19 -12.84 -8.44
C LEU A 130 -0.96 -14.34 -8.26
N GLY A 131 0.04 -14.91 -8.92
CA GLY A 131 0.38 -16.34 -8.79
C GLY A 131 0.71 -16.69 -7.33
N TRP A 132 1.61 -15.92 -6.71
CA TRP A 132 1.97 -16.13 -5.31
C TRP A 132 0.76 -16.01 -4.36
N ILE A 133 -0.11 -15.02 -4.55
CA ILE A 133 -1.32 -14.87 -3.73
C ILE A 133 -2.25 -16.09 -3.89
N GLN A 134 -2.36 -16.64 -5.09
CA GLN A 134 -3.14 -17.86 -5.32
C GLN A 134 -2.51 -19.06 -4.62
N ASP A 135 -1.19 -19.19 -4.64
CA ASP A 135 -0.45 -20.25 -3.94
C ASP A 135 -0.60 -20.16 -2.42
N GLN A 136 -0.82 -18.96 -1.88
CA GLN A 136 -1.13 -18.74 -0.46
C GLN A 136 -2.61 -19.03 -0.09
N GLY A 137 -3.43 -19.48 -1.03
CA GLY A 137 -4.87 -19.71 -0.82
C GLY A 137 -5.71 -18.43 -0.86
N GLY A 138 -5.17 -17.34 -1.41
CA GLY A 138 -5.85 -16.04 -1.52
C GLY A 138 -5.48 -15.06 -0.40
N TRP A 139 -6.33 -14.06 -0.20
CA TRP A 139 -6.04 -12.93 0.68
C TRP A 139 -6.13 -13.25 2.17
N ASP A 140 -6.81 -14.34 2.55
CA ASP A 140 -6.94 -14.74 3.96
C ASP A 140 -5.59 -15.06 4.61
N GLY A 141 -4.57 -15.43 3.81
CA GLY A 141 -3.20 -15.58 4.30
C GLY A 141 -2.62 -14.33 4.96
N LEU A 142 -3.10 -13.14 4.58
CA LEU A 142 -2.72 -11.87 5.23
C LEU A 142 -3.18 -11.84 6.69
N LEU A 143 -4.39 -12.32 6.98
CA LEU A 143 -4.91 -12.41 8.36
C LEU A 143 -4.10 -13.39 9.19
N SER A 144 -3.70 -14.52 8.60
CA SER A 144 -2.83 -15.50 9.26
C SER A 144 -1.44 -14.91 9.58
N TYR A 145 -0.88 -14.13 8.66
CA TYR A 145 0.45 -13.54 8.82
C TYR A 145 0.51 -12.44 9.89
N PHE A 146 -0.53 -11.61 10.00
CA PHE A 146 -0.61 -10.51 10.97
C PHE A 146 -1.51 -10.79 12.18
N GLY A 147 -2.04 -12.01 12.28
CA GLY A 147 -2.89 -12.47 13.39
C GLY A 147 -2.10 -12.94 14.61
N THR A 148 -0.76 -12.96 14.55
CA THR A 148 0.10 -13.39 15.65
C THR A 148 0.37 -12.25 16.65
N PRO A 149 0.77 -12.55 17.90
CA PRO A 149 1.19 -11.53 18.86
C PRO A 149 2.40 -10.70 18.40
N THR A 150 3.19 -11.19 17.44
CA THR A 150 4.40 -10.55 16.91
C THR A 150 4.13 -9.55 15.77
N TRP A 151 2.87 -9.26 15.47
CA TRP A 151 2.49 -8.41 14.33
C TRP A 151 3.15 -7.02 14.35
N GLN A 152 3.42 -6.43 15.53
CA GLN A 152 4.13 -5.14 15.64
C GLN A 152 5.58 -5.26 15.16
N THR A 153 6.28 -6.32 15.57
CA THR A 153 7.65 -6.61 15.10
C THR A 153 7.66 -6.82 13.59
N VAL A 154 6.66 -7.51 13.04
CA VAL A 154 6.49 -7.66 11.59
C VAL A 154 6.30 -6.29 10.93
N THR A 155 5.48 -5.40 11.49
CA THR A 155 5.30 -4.05 10.94
C THR A 155 6.59 -3.22 10.95
N ILE A 156 7.45 -3.37 11.96
CA ILE A 156 8.77 -2.74 11.97
C ILE A 156 9.62 -3.24 10.79
N LEU A 157 9.60 -4.54 10.50
CA LEU A 157 10.29 -5.10 9.33
C LEU A 157 9.71 -4.57 8.01
N VAL A 158 8.38 -4.42 7.93
CA VAL A 158 7.69 -3.82 6.78
C VAL A 158 8.16 -2.37 6.56
N ALA A 159 8.21 -1.56 7.63
CA ALA A 159 8.73 -0.21 7.56
C ALA A 159 10.20 -0.18 7.12
N GLY A 160 11.02 -1.10 7.64
CA GLY A 160 12.43 -1.23 7.29
C GLY A 160 12.67 -1.53 5.82
N VAL A 161 11.93 -2.49 5.25
CA VAL A 161 12.02 -2.82 3.81
C VAL A 161 11.65 -1.62 2.95
N LEU A 162 10.51 -0.97 3.24
CA LEU A 162 10.07 0.18 2.46
C LEU A 162 11.05 1.36 2.56
N THR A 163 11.57 1.63 3.77
CA THR A 163 12.57 2.68 4.01
C THR A 163 13.87 2.40 3.24
N ALA A 164 14.32 1.14 3.20
CA ALA A 164 15.50 0.73 2.44
C ALA A 164 15.30 0.98 0.95
N SER A 165 14.18 0.56 0.38
CA SER A 165 13.87 0.79 -1.04
C SER A 165 13.76 2.27 -1.40
N LEU A 166 13.16 3.09 -0.53
CA LEU A 166 13.13 4.55 -0.69
C LEU A 166 14.52 5.17 -0.62
N THR A 167 15.41 4.63 0.22
CA THR A 167 16.79 5.11 0.34
C THR A 167 17.61 4.78 -0.90
N ILE A 168 17.43 3.58 -1.46
CA ILE A 168 18.09 3.15 -2.70
C ILE A 168 17.61 4.03 -3.86
N TRP A 169 16.30 4.23 -3.99
CA TRP A 169 15.73 5.15 -4.98
C TRP A 169 16.37 6.54 -4.90
N LYS A 170 16.39 7.13 -3.70
CA LYS A 170 16.95 8.48 -3.47
C LYS A 170 18.43 8.60 -3.80
N LYS A 171 19.23 7.55 -3.59
CA LYS A 171 20.68 7.57 -3.88
C LYS A 171 21.01 7.49 -5.38
N MET A 172 20.06 7.05 -6.19
CA MET A 172 20.26 6.79 -7.60
C MET A 172 19.54 7.82 -8.50
N GLY A 173 19.00 8.90 -7.92
CA GLY A 173 18.50 10.09 -8.62
C GLY A 173 19.34 11.28 -8.21
#